data_AF-A0A2N3AR50-F1
#
_entry.id   AF-A0A2N3AR50-F1
#
_cell.length_a   1.000
_cell.length_b   1.000
_cell.length_c   1.000
_cell.angle_alpha   90.00
_cell.angle_beta   90.00
_cell.angle_gamma   90.00
#
_symmetry.space_group_name_H-M   'P 1'
#
loop_
_entity.id
_entity.type
_entity.pdbx_description
1 polymer ?
#
loop_
_entity_poly.entity_id
_entity_poly.type
_entity_poly.pdbx_seq_one_letter_code
_entity_poly.pdbx_strand_id
1 'polypeptide(L)'
;MIGSSTRFAMLLAAMLAAWQPSIAIAADEDTQLWQYFVVTGDLDRDTSLTIDGSQRWREQARGGDQQTIRFTILQAVADGVRIGGGGGVFDAGGNTEIRSFQ
;
A
#
# COMPACT_ATOMS: atom_id res chain seq x y z
N MET A 1 -5.07 5.26 -39.21
CA MET A 1 -4.18 5.24 -38.02
C MET A 1 -4.78 6.15 -36.97
N ILE A 2 -5.16 5.61 -35.80
CA ILE A 2 -5.63 6.43 -34.68
C ILE A 2 -4.40 7.08 -34.03
N GLY A 3 -4.38 8.42 -33.96
CA GLY A 3 -3.28 9.19 -33.38
C GLY A 3 -3.07 8.88 -31.89
N SER A 4 -1.83 9.05 -31.42
CA SER A 4 -1.42 8.72 -30.04
C SER A 4 -2.34 9.37 -28.99
N SER A 5 -2.66 10.65 -29.14
CA SER A 5 -3.57 11.38 -28.25
C SER A 5 -4.99 10.82 -28.22
N THR A 6 -5.51 10.35 -29.36
CA THR A 6 -6.84 9.73 -29.44
C THR A 6 -6.86 8.38 -28.74
N ARG A 7 -5.75 7.62 -28.75
CA ARG A 7 -5.63 6.37 -28.00
C ARG A 7 -5.67 6.61 -26.49
N PHE A 8 -4.93 7.61 -25.99
CA PHE A 8 -4.98 7.98 -24.58
C PHE A 8 -6.37 8.47 -24.16
N ALA A 9 -7.01 9.31 -24.96
CA ALA A 9 -8.37 9.79 -24.69
C ALA A 9 -9.39 8.63 -24.63
N MET A 10 -9.30 7.65 -25.53
CA MET A 10 -10.17 6.48 -25.51
C MET A 10 -9.90 5.57 -24.31
N LEU A 11 -8.65 5.37 -23.91
CA LEU A 11 -8.33 4.61 -22.70
C LEU A 11 -8.92 5.29 -21.46
N LEU A 12 -8.75 6.61 -21.35
CA LEU A 12 -9.32 7.38 -20.24
C LEU A 12 -10.86 7.28 -20.22
N ALA A 13 -11.50 7.41 -21.38
CA ALA A 13 -12.96 7.29 -21.51
C ALA A 13 -13.45 5.89 -21.15
N ALA A 14 -12.73 4.84 -21.54
CA ALA A 14 -13.04 3.45 -21.17
C ALA A 14 -12.90 3.22 -19.67
N MET A 15 -11.84 3.77 -19.04
CA MET A 15 -11.66 3.71 -17.58
C MET A 15 -12.79 4.41 -16.84
N LEU A 16 -13.23 5.59 -17.32
CA LEU A 16 -14.34 6.33 -16.74
C LEU A 16 -15.69 5.60 -16.92
N ALA A 17 -15.94 5.00 -18.09
CA ALA A 17 -17.16 4.24 -18.37
C ALA A 17 -17.24 2.96 -17.53
N ALA A 18 -16.12 2.28 -17.31
CA ALA A 18 -16.05 1.09 -16.45
C ALA A 18 -16.16 1.42 -14.95
N TRP A 19 -15.96 2.68 -14.56
CA TRP A 19 -15.93 3.10 -13.16
C TRP A 19 -17.29 2.99 -12.45
N GLN A 20 -18.38 3.41 -13.11
CA GLN A 20 -19.73 3.44 -12.52
C GLN A 20 -20.32 2.05 -12.18
N PRO A 21 -20.36 1.05 -13.09
CA PRO A 21 -20.87 -0.28 -12.75
C PRO A 21 -20.00 -0.99 -11.71
N SER A 22 -18.70 -0.70 -11.67
CA SER A 22 -17.77 -1.27 -10.68
C SER A 22 -18.10 -0.82 -9.25
N ILE A 23 -18.52 0.44 -9.04
CA ILE A 23 -18.92 0.93 -7.71
C ILE A 23 -20.20 0.23 -7.23
N ALA A 24 -21.20 0.08 -8.10
CA ALA A 24 -22.49 -0.51 -7.73
C ALA A 24 -22.36 -1.99 -7.35
N ILE A 25 -21.56 -2.76 -8.09
CA ILE A 25 -21.30 -4.19 -7.79
C ILE A 25 -20.43 -4.32 -6.53
N ALA A 26 -19.45 -3.43 -6.34
CA ALA A 26 -18.58 -3.45 -5.17
C ALA A 26 -19.32 -3.25 -3.83
N ALA A 27 -20.45 -2.53 -3.83
CA ALA A 27 -21.27 -2.31 -2.65
C ALA A 27 -21.95 -3.59 -2.14
N ASP A 28 -22.34 -4.49 -3.05
CA ASP A 28 -22.98 -5.75 -2.71
C ASP A 28 -21.95 -6.83 -2.30
N GLU A 29 -20.75 -6.80 -2.88
CA GLU A 29 -19.76 -7.89 -2.78
C GLU A 29 -18.70 -7.75 -1.68
N ASP A 30 -18.80 -6.74 -0.78
CA ASP A 30 -17.76 -6.44 0.22
C ASP A 30 -16.36 -6.31 -0.40
N THR A 31 -16.29 -5.66 -1.56
CA THR A 31 -15.05 -5.53 -2.31
C THR A 31 -14.06 -4.63 -1.59
N GLN A 32 -12.78 -5.02 -1.64
CA GLN A 32 -11.67 -4.27 -1.06
C GLN A 32 -10.58 -4.10 -2.10
N LEU A 33 -10.07 -2.87 -2.24
CA LEU A 33 -8.86 -2.61 -3.02
C LEU A 33 -7.69 -2.50 -2.06
N TRP A 34 -6.63 -3.26 -2.32
CA TRP A 34 -5.38 -3.17 -1.58
C TRP A 34 -4.26 -2.67 -2.48
N GLN A 35 -3.52 -1.68 -2.00
CA GLN A 35 -2.27 -1.21 -2.60
C GLN A 35 -1.15 -1.39 -1.58
N TYR A 36 -0.02 -1.89 -2.04
CA TYR A 36 1.17 -2.08 -1.22
C TYR A 36 2.37 -1.42 -1.89
N PHE A 37 3.28 -0.91 -1.08
CA PHE A 37 4.61 -0.52 -1.53
C PHE A 37 5.66 -1.04 -0.56
N VAL A 38 6.83 -1.37 -1.10
CA VAL A 38 8.00 -1.77 -0.32
C VAL A 38 9.22 -1.17 -1.01
N VAL A 39 10.05 -0.50 -0.23
CA VAL A 39 11.32 0.05 -0.69
C VAL A 39 12.38 -0.38 0.31
N THR A 40 13.43 -1.04 -0.18
CA THR A 40 14.59 -1.43 0.62
C THR A 40 15.83 -0.80 0.04
N GLY A 41 16.67 -0.25 0.90
CA GLY A 41 17.97 0.31 0.53
C GLY A 41 18.98 0.18 1.66
N ASP A 42 20.26 0.24 1.28
CA ASP A 42 21.35 0.24 2.25
C ASP A 42 21.50 1.65 2.84
N LEU A 43 21.52 1.75 4.17
CA LEU A 43 21.91 2.96 4.90
C LEU A 43 23.43 3.05 5.04
N ASP A 44 24.08 1.89 5.19
CA ASP A 44 25.53 1.71 5.27
C ASP A 44 25.90 0.28 4.82
N ARG A 45 27.19 -0.04 4.71
CA ARG A 45 27.71 -1.34 4.25
C ARG A 45 27.04 -2.55 4.93
N ASP A 46 26.77 -2.45 6.22
CA ASP A 46 26.23 -3.53 7.03
C ASP A 46 24.80 -3.24 7.53
N THR A 47 24.16 -2.16 7.08
CA THR A 47 22.86 -1.71 7.59
C THR A 47 21.88 -1.41 6.45
N SER A 48 20.70 -2.02 6.49
CA SER A 48 19.63 -1.79 5.52
C SER A 48 18.39 -1.19 6.17
N LEU A 49 17.71 -0.30 5.46
CA LEU A 49 16.39 0.22 5.78
C LEU A 49 15.37 -0.33 4.79
N THR A 50 14.26 -0.83 5.32
CA THR A 50 13.05 -1.10 4.56
C THR A 50 11.95 -0.15 5.02
N ILE A 51 11.29 0.50 4.07
CA ILE A 51 10.04 1.22 4.30
C ILE A 51 8.96 0.48 3.52
N ASP A 52 7.87 0.13 4.20
CA ASP A 52 6.73 -0.52 3.58
C ASP A 52 5.42 0.10 4.06
N GLY A 53 4.39 -0.02 3.23
CA GLY A 53 3.08 0.47 3.60
C GLY A 53 1.98 -0.18 2.78
N SER A 54 0.77 -0.07 3.30
CA SER A 54 -0.43 -0.55 2.63
C SER A 54 -1.55 0.47 2.74
N GLN A 55 -2.39 0.49 1.72
CA GLN A 55 -3.65 1.21 1.73
C GLN A 55 -4.74 0.22 1.32
N ARG A 56 -5.79 0.17 2.12
CA ARG A 56 -6.98 -0.62 1.86
C ARG A 56 -8.18 0.32 1.77
N TRP A 57 -8.84 0.31 0.64
CA TRP A 57 -10.12 0.98 0.47
C TRP A 57 -11.26 -0.01 0.67
N ARG A 58 -12.23 0.34 1.51
CA ARG A 58 -13.43 -0.45 1.79
C ARG A 58 -14.60 0.46 2.11
N GLU A 59 -15.81 -0.03 1.84
CA GLU A 59 -17.03 0.63 2.29
C GLU A 59 -17.02 0.95 3.79
N GLN A 60 -17.41 2.18 4.15
CA GLN A 60 -17.40 2.68 5.54
C GLN A 60 -18.29 1.83 6.46
N ALA A 61 -19.47 1.42 5.99
CA ALA A 61 -20.38 0.55 6.73
C ALA A 61 -19.78 -0.82 7.08
N ARG A 62 -18.70 -1.23 6.40
CA ARG A 62 -18.01 -2.51 6.58
C ARG A 62 -16.64 -2.33 7.23
N GLY A 63 -16.42 -1.24 7.95
CA GLY A 63 -15.18 -1.00 8.70
C GLY A 63 -14.13 -0.18 7.97
N GLY A 64 -14.50 0.43 6.83
CA GLY A 64 -13.80 1.55 6.23
C GLY A 64 -12.35 1.31 5.82
N ASP A 65 -11.71 2.42 5.50
CA ASP A 65 -10.35 2.42 5.00
C ASP A 65 -9.34 2.06 6.09
N GLN A 66 -8.25 1.43 5.67
CA GLN A 66 -7.10 1.16 6.52
C GLN A 66 -5.82 1.60 5.83
N GLN A 67 -4.88 2.12 6.60
CA GLN A 67 -3.58 2.53 6.13
C GLN A 67 -2.49 2.03 7.07
N THR A 68 -1.37 1.60 6.52
CA THR A 68 -0.17 1.30 7.29
C THR A 68 1.04 1.94 6.66
N ILE A 69 1.96 2.40 7.52
CA ILE A 69 3.33 2.73 7.13
C ILE A 69 4.27 2.20 8.20
N ARG A 70 5.33 1.53 7.76
CA ARG A 70 6.31 0.89 8.61
C ARG A 70 7.71 1.19 8.11
N PHE A 71 8.65 1.17 9.05
CA PHE A 71 10.07 1.14 8.75
C PHE A 71 10.72 0.00 9.53
N THR A 72 11.72 -0.62 8.94
CA THR A 72 12.55 -1.66 9.56
C THR A 72 14.01 -1.36 9.27
N ILE A 73 14.84 -1.33 10.30
CA ILE A 73 16.30 -1.21 10.18
C ILE A 73 16.90 -2.54 10.60
N LEU A 74 17.73 -3.13 9.74
CA LEU A 74 18.46 -4.36 10.01
C LEU A 74 19.95 -4.12 9.87
N GLN A 75 20.73 -4.61 10.83
CA GLN A 75 22.20 -4.57 10.84
C GLN A 75 22.75 -6.00 10.78
N ALA A 76 23.72 -6.24 9.90
CA ALA A 76 24.48 -7.49 9.87
C ALA A 76 25.45 -7.55 11.06
N VAL A 77 25.39 -8.66 11.80
CA VAL A 77 26.24 -8.90 12.99
C VAL A 77 27.16 -10.11 12.82
N ALA A 78 26.86 -10.98 11.86
CA ALA A 78 27.72 -12.06 11.39
C ALA A 78 27.28 -12.50 9.99
N ASP A 79 28.03 -13.38 9.35
CA ASP A 79 27.66 -13.95 8.06
C ASP A 79 26.30 -14.63 8.13
N GLY A 80 25.34 -14.13 7.36
CA GLY A 80 23.97 -14.62 7.34
C GLY A 80 23.11 -14.22 8.54
N VAL A 81 23.63 -13.45 9.51
CA VAL A 81 22.89 -13.04 10.72
C VAL A 81 22.68 -11.53 10.72
N ARG A 82 21.41 -11.12 10.82
CA ARG A 82 21.01 -9.72 10.98
C ARG A 82 20.16 -9.56 12.24
N ILE A 83 20.37 -8.47 12.95
CA ILE A 83 19.55 -8.03 14.10
C ILE A 83 19.03 -6.66 13.76
N GLY A 84 17.81 -6.35 14.19
CA GLY A 84 17.26 -5.04 13.96
C GLY A 84 15.91 -4.88 14.60
N GLY A 85 15.21 -3.85 14.17
CA GLY A 85 13.90 -3.53 14.69
C GLY A 85 13.26 -2.44 13.86
N GLY A 86 12.11 -1.98 14.30
CA GLY A 86 11.35 -1.03 13.54
C GLY A 86 10.12 -0.56 14.26
N GLY A 87 9.33 0.20 13.52
CA GLY A 87 8.07 0.69 14.00
C GLY A 87 7.13 0.98 12.85
N GLY A 88 5.87 1.19 13.20
CA GLY A 88 4.86 1.56 12.23
C GLY A 88 3.65 2.22 12.83
N VAL A 89 2.95 2.96 11.98
CA VAL A 89 1.65 3.57 12.26
C VAL A 89 0.61 2.77 11.49
N PHE A 90 -0.47 2.44 12.18
CA PHE A 90 -1.59 1.68 11.66
C PHE A 90 -2.84 2.50 11.92
N ASP A 91 -3.50 2.94 10.85
CA ASP A 91 -4.80 3.59 10.93
C ASP A 91 -5.87 2.62 10.42
N ALA A 92 -6.92 2.44 11.20
CA ALA A 92 -8.07 1.63 10.82
C ALA A 92 -9.36 2.25 11.34
N GLY A 93 -10.15 2.84 10.42
CA GLY A 93 -11.50 3.31 10.74
C GLY A 93 -11.55 4.31 11.90
N GLY A 94 -10.54 5.18 12.04
CA GLY A 94 -10.48 6.23 13.07
C GLY A 94 -9.71 5.85 14.34
N ASN A 95 -9.16 4.63 14.40
CA ASN A 95 -8.21 4.24 15.44
C ASN A 95 -6.79 4.24 14.87
N THR A 96 -5.92 5.05 15.46
CA THR A 96 -4.50 5.08 15.12
C THR A 96 -3.70 4.35 16.20
N GLU A 97 -2.90 3.37 15.79
CA GLU A 97 -2.00 2.60 16.65
C GLU A 97 -0.56 2.76 16.21
N ILE A 98 0.35 2.91 17.19
CA ILE A 98 1.80 2.90 16.96
C ILE A 98 2.34 1.57 17.50
N ARG A 99 3.02 0.80 16.64
CA ARG A 99 3.65 -0.46 17.01
C ARG A 99 5.15 -0.38 16.85
N SER A 100 5.89 -0.79 17.87
CA SER A 100 7.32 -1.07 17.80
C SER A 100 7.56 -2.57 17.68
N PHE A 101 8.61 -2.98 16.99
CA PHE A 101 9.04 -4.38 16.91
C PHE A 101 10.57 -4.49 16.87
N GLN A 102 11.08 -5.64 17.31
CA GLN A 102 12.50 -5.96 17.52
C GLN A 102 12.73 -7.43 17.17
#